data_AF-A0A368JJ77-F1
#
_entry.id   AF-A0A368JJ77-F1
#
_cell.length_a   1.000
_cell.length_b   1.000
_cell.length_c   1.000
_cell.angle_alpha   90.00
_cell.angle_beta   90.00
_cell.angle_gamma   90.00
#
_symmetry.space_group_name_H-M   'P 1'
#
loop_
_entity.id
_entity.type
_entity.pdbx_description
1 polymer ?
#
loop_
_entity_poly.entity_id
_entity_poly.type
_entity_poly.pdbx_seq_one_letter_code
_entity_poly.pdbx_strand_id
1 'polypeptide(L)'
;MDYFKNLLDVLKIEREEDRNQYRRQTESTSVAERRANGLTWYPIAIRGSEMSRGDYLTVEVERTTHLDVSHQFRSGMPAVFFSNHDPKNDRVEGTVSHQSGNRLKITLLTDELPDWSRDGKLGVELLFDDKSYDEMQDALKLANSLSEGPQHRLVKILTGQSSPTFQTDLPPLPIPQLNESQNRAVEKIRAANELAIVHGPPGTGKTTTLVQAIKALLKQDNRKILVVAPSNTAVDLLSEKLHEQGLNVLRVGNPARVSERLMALTLDHKMAEHHLMKEAKKLKKQANEFKNMAHKYKRNFGKAERDQRKALFDEAHRIMKEVGNTEQYIIDDLVAKAQVITATLVGSNQYMIRNLTFHTVVIDEAGQALEPACWIPILKAQKVVLAGDHCQLSPTIKSNEAARKGLSTTLLEKCVALHPEAVSVLEEQYRMHAHIMGYSSQVFYANLLKAHASVAAHSLFPGDSALRFIDTAGCGFDEKLEGTSSTNPEEATLLMKHLTQLVAELSPFYSPQNFPSIAIISPYKQQLAVLNEQLAHAPDLQPYLARIAVNTIDSFQGQERDIVYISMTRSNADGEIGFLADIRRMNVAMTRARKKLVIVGDSATLASLPFYADFIAYSEKLDAYQSAWEWL
;
A
#
# COMPACT_ATOMS: atom_id res chain seq x y z
N MET A 1 -15.28 -21.63 17.42
CA MET A 1 -15.25 -20.42 18.29
C MET A 1 -16.08 -19.31 17.69
N ASP A 2 -16.79 -18.52 18.49
CA ASP A 2 -17.56 -17.36 17.97
C ASP A 2 -16.67 -16.29 17.32
N TYR A 3 -15.39 -16.22 17.69
CA TYR A 3 -14.40 -15.27 17.14
C TYR A 3 -14.34 -15.27 15.60
N PHE A 4 -13.99 -16.41 15.01
CA PHE A 4 -13.83 -16.53 13.55
C PHE A 4 -15.14 -16.47 12.80
N LYS A 5 -16.24 -16.94 13.42
CA LYS A 5 -17.58 -16.84 12.86
C LYS A 5 -18.00 -15.37 12.73
N ASN A 6 -17.80 -14.57 13.78
CA ASN A 6 -18.08 -13.15 13.76
C ASN A 6 -17.24 -12.41 12.70
N LEU A 7 -15.94 -12.69 12.62
CA LEU A 7 -15.08 -12.09 11.58
C LEU A 7 -15.53 -12.46 10.16
N LEU A 8 -15.94 -13.71 9.94
CA LEU A 8 -16.46 -14.16 8.64
C LEU A 8 -17.75 -13.40 8.27
N ASP A 9 -18.65 -13.21 9.21
CA ASP A 9 -19.93 -12.52 8.96
C ASP A 9 -19.72 -11.03 8.69
N VAL A 10 -18.82 -10.38 9.42
CA VAL A 10 -18.46 -8.98 9.18
C VAL A 10 -17.73 -8.80 7.84
N LEU A 11 -16.86 -9.74 7.46
CA LEU A 11 -16.20 -9.75 6.15
C LEU A 11 -17.20 -9.91 4.99
N LYS A 12 -18.27 -10.70 5.16
CA LYS A 12 -19.34 -10.81 4.16
C LYS A 12 -20.08 -9.50 3.96
N ILE A 13 -20.38 -8.78 5.04
CA ILE A 13 -21.02 -7.46 4.98
C ILE A 13 -20.15 -6.47 4.20
N GLU A 14 -18.83 -6.47 4.47
CA GLU A 14 -17.88 -5.64 3.73
C GLU A 14 -17.82 -6.01 2.25
N ARG A 15 -17.70 -7.31 1.91
CA ARG A 15 -17.69 -7.79 0.52
C ARG A 15 -18.94 -7.36 -0.23
N GLU A 16 -20.12 -7.46 0.39
CA GLU A 16 -21.38 -7.10 -0.24
C GLU A 16 -21.46 -5.59 -0.52
N GLU A 17 -21.06 -4.75 0.44
CA GLU A 17 -21.06 -3.30 0.25
C GLU A 17 -20.04 -2.86 -0.81
N ASP A 18 -18.82 -3.40 -0.77
CA ASP A 18 -17.79 -3.11 -1.77
C ASP A 18 -18.24 -3.52 -3.18
N ARG A 19 -18.87 -4.70 -3.30
CA ARG A 19 -19.47 -5.16 -4.56
C ARG A 19 -20.61 -4.26 -5.02
N ASN A 20 -21.47 -3.79 -4.11
CA ASN A 20 -22.56 -2.88 -4.44
C ASN A 20 -22.04 -1.49 -4.88
N GLN A 21 -21.00 -0.97 -4.23
CA GLN A 21 -20.33 0.26 -4.66
C GLN A 21 -19.73 0.10 -6.05
N TYR A 22 -19.04 -1.02 -6.32
CA TYR A 22 -18.51 -1.34 -7.63
C TYR A 22 -19.62 -1.42 -8.70
N ARG A 23 -20.74 -2.09 -8.42
CA ARG A 23 -21.90 -2.15 -9.35
C ARG A 23 -22.46 -0.77 -9.67
N ARG A 24 -22.67 0.08 -8.65
CA ARG A 24 -23.12 1.47 -8.85
C ARG A 24 -22.15 2.29 -9.72
N GLN A 25 -20.86 2.01 -9.64
CA GLN A 25 -19.82 2.67 -10.43
C GLN A 25 -19.62 2.07 -11.83
N THR A 26 -20.22 0.92 -12.14
CA THR A 26 -19.95 0.20 -13.40
C THR A 26 -21.19 -0.12 -14.25
N GLU A 27 -22.33 -0.46 -13.64
CA GLU A 27 -23.55 -0.87 -14.33
C GLU A 27 -24.41 0.31 -14.81
N SER A 28 -24.39 1.43 -14.07
CA SER A 28 -25.20 2.62 -14.37
C SER A 28 -24.42 3.76 -15.05
N THR A 29 -23.16 3.53 -15.41
CA THR A 29 -22.24 4.58 -15.90
C THR A 29 -21.71 4.28 -17.28
N SER A 30 -21.59 5.30 -18.12
CA SER A 30 -21.01 5.19 -19.46
C SER A 30 -19.50 4.84 -19.41
N VAL A 31 -18.95 4.30 -20.51
CA VAL A 31 -17.48 4.07 -20.62
C VAL A 31 -16.68 5.35 -20.37
N ALA A 32 -17.22 6.51 -20.75
CA ALA A 32 -16.58 7.81 -20.51
C ALA A 32 -16.51 8.14 -19.01
N GLU A 33 -17.58 7.90 -18.26
CA GLU A 33 -17.62 8.09 -16.81
C GLU A 33 -16.73 7.08 -16.08
N ARG A 34 -16.76 5.80 -16.47
CA ARG A 34 -15.87 4.78 -15.89
C ARG A 34 -14.40 5.09 -16.12
N ARG A 35 -14.07 5.65 -17.28
CA ARG A 35 -12.74 6.19 -17.56
C ARG A 35 -12.40 7.39 -16.67
N ALA A 36 -13.32 8.35 -16.51
CA ALA A 36 -13.12 9.51 -15.62
C ALA A 36 -12.91 9.09 -14.15
N ASN A 37 -13.59 8.02 -13.72
CA ASN A 37 -13.40 7.39 -12.40
C ASN A 37 -12.13 6.52 -12.31
N GLY A 38 -11.38 6.37 -13.41
CA GLY A 38 -10.14 5.62 -13.46
C GLY A 38 -10.29 4.10 -13.47
N LEU A 39 -11.49 3.58 -13.70
CA LEU A 39 -11.80 2.13 -13.72
C LEU A 39 -11.56 1.49 -15.10
N THR A 40 -11.53 2.30 -16.16
CA THR A 40 -11.47 1.83 -17.55
C THR A 40 -10.42 2.59 -18.36
N TRP A 41 -9.59 1.85 -19.09
CA TRP A 41 -8.77 2.41 -20.18
C TRP A 41 -9.50 2.20 -21.51
N TYR A 42 -9.91 3.29 -22.14
CA TYR A 42 -10.58 3.27 -23.44
C TYR A 42 -10.42 4.62 -24.17
N PRO A 43 -10.12 4.64 -25.48
CA PRO A 43 -9.69 3.51 -26.30
C PRO A 43 -8.24 3.09 -25.98
N ILE A 44 -7.92 1.82 -26.26
CA ILE A 44 -6.56 1.29 -26.22
C ILE A 44 -6.15 0.70 -27.58
N ALA A 45 -4.83 0.56 -27.79
CA ALA A 45 -4.24 -0.13 -28.92
C ALA A 45 -3.41 -1.33 -28.44
N ILE A 46 -3.53 -2.48 -29.13
CA ILE A 46 -2.67 -3.64 -28.89
C ILE A 46 -1.27 -3.35 -29.48
N ARG A 47 -0.23 -3.54 -28.67
CA ARG A 47 1.18 -3.39 -29.07
C ARG A 47 1.90 -4.71 -29.26
N GLY A 48 1.42 -5.76 -28.59
CA GLY A 48 1.98 -7.10 -28.74
C GLY A 48 1.14 -8.13 -28.00
N SER A 49 1.41 -9.40 -28.28
CA SER A 49 0.89 -10.51 -27.47
C SER A 49 1.92 -11.62 -27.37
N GLU A 50 1.97 -12.29 -26.23
CA GLU A 50 2.90 -13.37 -25.93
C GLU A 50 2.21 -14.46 -25.10
N MET A 51 2.57 -15.72 -25.32
CA MET A 51 2.04 -16.83 -24.52
C MET A 51 2.71 -16.84 -23.15
N SER A 52 1.92 -16.74 -22.08
CA SER A 52 2.39 -16.80 -20.70
C SER A 52 2.44 -18.26 -20.18
N ARG A 53 2.48 -18.43 -18.86
CA ARG A 53 2.41 -19.73 -18.18
C ARG A 53 0.97 -20.26 -18.17
N GLY A 54 0.80 -21.57 -18.34
CA GLY A 54 -0.51 -22.23 -18.27
C GLY A 54 -1.43 -21.98 -19.47
N ASP A 55 -0.85 -21.81 -20.66
CA ASP A 55 -1.57 -21.53 -21.92
C ASP A 55 -2.40 -20.23 -21.95
N TYR A 56 -2.16 -19.32 -21.00
CA TYR A 56 -2.79 -18.00 -20.98
C TYR A 56 -2.06 -16.98 -21.87
N LEU A 57 -2.82 -16.21 -22.63
CA LEU A 57 -2.33 -15.17 -23.51
C LEU A 57 -2.08 -13.87 -22.75
N THR A 58 -0.86 -13.32 -22.82
CA THR A 58 -0.58 -11.97 -22.33
C THR A 58 -0.62 -10.98 -23.48
N VAL A 59 -1.43 -9.94 -23.34
CA VAL A 59 -1.60 -8.88 -24.33
C VAL A 59 -1.01 -7.59 -23.77
N GLU A 60 -0.08 -6.99 -24.51
CA GLU A 60 0.43 -5.65 -24.23
C GLU A 60 -0.46 -4.63 -24.94
N VAL A 61 -1.03 -3.72 -24.16
CA VAL A 61 -1.93 -2.66 -24.63
C VAL A 61 -1.41 -1.29 -24.19
N GLU A 62 -1.72 -0.27 -24.98
CA GLU A 62 -1.35 1.12 -24.71
C GLU A 62 -2.57 2.03 -24.83
N ARG A 63 -2.78 2.91 -23.84
CA ARG A 63 -3.78 3.98 -23.97
C ARG A 63 -3.25 5.06 -24.92
N THR A 64 -4.03 5.42 -25.92
CA THR A 64 -3.62 6.37 -26.98
C THR A 64 -4.17 7.78 -26.78
N THR A 65 -5.19 7.93 -25.94
CA THR A 65 -5.83 9.21 -25.60
C THR A 65 -6.13 9.28 -24.10
N HIS A 66 -6.53 10.46 -23.61
CA HIS A 66 -6.86 10.69 -22.19
C HIS A 66 -5.71 10.33 -21.23
N LEU A 67 -4.49 10.72 -21.62
CA LEU A 67 -3.26 10.38 -20.88
C LEU A 67 -3.17 11.11 -19.53
N ASP A 68 -3.87 12.23 -19.43
CA ASP A 68 -4.07 13.08 -18.25
C ASP A 68 -5.02 12.45 -17.22
N VAL A 69 -5.87 11.51 -17.62
CA VAL A 69 -6.83 10.87 -16.71
C VAL A 69 -6.10 9.88 -15.80
N SER A 70 -6.26 10.09 -14.49
CA SER A 70 -5.77 9.19 -13.45
C SER A 70 -6.53 7.87 -13.45
N HIS A 71 -5.85 6.77 -13.14
CA HIS A 71 -6.46 5.44 -13.18
C HIS A 71 -6.11 4.60 -11.96
N GLN A 72 -6.88 3.55 -11.74
CA GLN A 72 -6.75 2.66 -10.59
C GLN A 72 -6.02 1.35 -10.91
N PHE A 73 -5.68 1.08 -12.18
CA PHE A 73 -4.98 -0.14 -12.61
C PHE A 73 -3.67 -0.35 -11.85
N ARG A 74 -3.54 -1.53 -11.25
CA ARG A 74 -2.32 -2.03 -10.59
C ARG A 74 -2.11 -3.47 -11.00
N SER A 75 -0.87 -3.91 -10.92
CA SER A 75 -0.57 -5.31 -11.16
C SER A 75 -1.22 -6.21 -10.09
N GLY A 76 -1.73 -7.37 -10.54
CA GLY A 76 -2.49 -8.33 -9.75
C GLY A 76 -4.00 -8.09 -9.76
N MET A 77 -4.49 -6.94 -10.27
CA MET A 77 -5.93 -6.67 -10.30
C MET A 77 -6.63 -7.52 -11.38
N PRO A 78 -7.81 -8.09 -11.07
CA PRO A 78 -8.64 -8.71 -12.09
C PRO A 78 -9.16 -7.61 -13.03
N ALA A 79 -9.17 -7.92 -14.32
CA ALA A 79 -9.58 -7.00 -15.35
C ALA A 79 -10.23 -7.75 -16.51
N VAL A 80 -10.99 -7.04 -17.32
CA VAL A 80 -11.60 -7.55 -18.54
C VAL A 80 -11.08 -6.77 -19.72
N PHE A 81 -10.63 -7.49 -20.74
CA PHE A 81 -10.37 -6.95 -22.06
C PHE A 81 -11.67 -7.01 -22.85
N PHE A 82 -12.09 -5.89 -23.47
CA PHE A 82 -13.39 -5.82 -24.13
C PHE A 82 -13.36 -5.01 -25.43
N SER A 83 -14.35 -5.24 -26.29
CA SER A 83 -14.70 -4.37 -27.42
C SER A 83 -15.98 -3.59 -27.09
N ASN A 84 -15.99 -2.31 -27.43
CA ASN A 84 -17.16 -1.46 -27.24
C ASN A 84 -18.20 -1.58 -28.39
N HIS A 85 -17.99 -2.48 -29.35
CA HIS A 85 -18.99 -2.78 -30.39
C HIS A 85 -20.12 -3.67 -29.85
N ASP A 86 -19.78 -4.75 -29.12
CA ASP A 86 -20.72 -5.51 -28.28
C ASP A 86 -20.16 -5.66 -26.85
N PRO A 87 -20.35 -4.65 -25.98
CA PRO A 87 -19.78 -4.65 -24.63
C PRO A 87 -20.31 -5.78 -23.73
N LYS A 88 -21.35 -6.51 -24.10
CA LYS A 88 -21.89 -7.60 -23.28
C LYS A 88 -21.21 -8.93 -23.60
N ASN A 89 -20.92 -9.18 -24.88
CA ASN A 89 -20.41 -10.48 -25.32
C ASN A 89 -18.92 -10.44 -25.72
N ASP A 90 -18.42 -9.30 -26.19
CA ASP A 90 -17.03 -9.17 -26.63
C ASP A 90 -16.10 -8.85 -25.45
N ARG A 91 -15.96 -9.84 -24.56
CA ARG A 91 -15.24 -9.70 -23.30
C ARG A 91 -14.44 -10.94 -22.97
N VAL A 92 -13.21 -10.75 -22.51
CA VAL A 92 -12.36 -11.81 -21.96
C VAL A 92 -11.72 -11.35 -20.67
N GLU A 93 -11.95 -12.12 -19.61
CA GLU A 93 -11.37 -11.87 -18.29
C GLU A 93 -9.88 -12.19 -18.27
N GLY A 94 -9.17 -11.48 -17.40
CA GLY A 94 -7.75 -11.64 -17.20
C GLY A 94 -7.29 -10.97 -15.91
N THR A 95 -5.98 -10.96 -15.73
CA THR A 95 -5.32 -10.28 -14.62
C THR A 95 -4.28 -9.33 -15.17
N VAL A 96 -4.23 -8.11 -14.64
CA VAL A 96 -3.17 -7.16 -14.96
C VAL A 96 -1.85 -7.73 -14.47
N SER A 97 -0.95 -8.09 -15.39
CA SER A 97 0.37 -8.62 -15.04
C SER A 97 1.38 -7.50 -14.82
N HIS A 98 1.27 -6.40 -15.57
CA HIS A 98 2.16 -5.26 -15.42
C HIS A 98 1.48 -3.97 -15.84
N GLN A 99 1.79 -2.85 -15.18
CA GLN A 99 1.35 -1.52 -15.56
C GLN A 99 2.54 -0.56 -15.45
N SER A 100 2.81 0.19 -16.52
CA SER A 100 3.87 1.20 -16.54
C SER A 100 3.47 2.36 -17.45
N GLY A 101 3.30 3.54 -16.86
CA GLY A 101 2.84 4.74 -17.57
C GLY A 101 1.55 4.46 -18.35
N ASN A 102 1.63 4.61 -19.68
CA ASN A 102 0.49 4.43 -20.58
C ASN A 102 0.37 2.99 -21.13
N ARG A 103 1.22 2.07 -20.68
CA ARG A 103 1.23 0.68 -21.12
C ARG A 103 0.78 -0.26 -20.01
N LEU A 104 0.06 -1.29 -20.43
CA LEU A 104 -0.50 -2.32 -19.56
C LEU A 104 -0.26 -3.68 -20.22
N LYS A 105 0.19 -4.66 -19.46
CA LYS A 105 0.12 -6.06 -19.85
C LYS A 105 -1.02 -6.73 -19.07
N ILE A 106 -1.92 -7.37 -19.79
CA ILE A 106 -3.02 -8.17 -19.23
C ILE A 106 -2.85 -9.62 -19.64
N THR A 107 -2.84 -10.54 -18.69
CA THR A 107 -2.85 -11.98 -18.94
C THR A 107 -4.30 -12.45 -18.96
N LEU A 108 -4.79 -12.80 -20.14
CA LEU A 108 -6.16 -13.21 -20.41
C LEU A 108 -6.35 -14.72 -20.15
N LEU A 109 -7.54 -15.09 -19.70
CA LEU A 109 -7.96 -16.48 -19.48
C LEU A 109 -8.34 -17.19 -20.80
N THR A 110 -7.56 -16.96 -21.87
CA THR A 110 -7.71 -17.54 -23.21
C THR A 110 -6.33 -17.83 -23.78
N ASP A 111 -6.22 -18.74 -24.75
CA ASP A 111 -4.97 -19.11 -25.42
C ASP A 111 -4.75 -18.40 -26.76
N GLU A 112 -5.78 -17.74 -27.29
CA GLU A 112 -5.72 -16.94 -28.53
C GLU A 112 -6.48 -15.61 -28.39
N LEU A 113 -6.04 -14.60 -29.15
CA LEU A 113 -6.72 -13.30 -29.22
C LEU A 113 -8.11 -13.51 -29.86
N PRO A 114 -9.20 -13.05 -29.24
CA PRO A 114 -10.54 -13.16 -29.82
C PRO A 114 -10.63 -12.45 -31.18
N ASP A 115 -11.45 -12.95 -32.10
CA ASP A 115 -11.59 -12.37 -33.44
C ASP A 115 -11.98 -10.88 -33.41
N TRP A 116 -12.90 -10.51 -32.51
CA TRP A 116 -13.36 -9.14 -32.30
C TRP A 116 -12.26 -8.18 -31.85
N SER A 117 -11.11 -8.69 -31.37
CA SER A 117 -9.97 -7.86 -30.97
C SER A 117 -9.35 -7.08 -32.15
N ARG A 118 -9.74 -7.42 -33.40
CA ARG A 118 -9.28 -6.76 -34.62
C ARG A 118 -10.17 -5.61 -35.07
N ASP A 119 -11.37 -5.48 -34.49
CA ASP A 119 -12.41 -4.57 -34.97
C ASP A 119 -12.31 -3.15 -34.34
N GLY A 120 -11.30 -2.92 -33.51
CA GLY A 120 -11.05 -1.64 -32.84
C GLY A 120 -12.01 -1.36 -31.68
N LYS A 121 -12.01 -0.11 -31.17
CA LYS A 121 -12.77 0.31 -29.97
C LYS A 121 -12.55 -0.61 -28.75
N LEU A 122 -11.30 -0.97 -28.53
CA LEU A 122 -10.91 -1.87 -27.47
C LEU A 122 -10.75 -1.10 -26.16
N GLY A 123 -11.02 -1.78 -25.06
CA GLY A 123 -10.86 -1.27 -23.71
C GLY A 123 -10.34 -2.33 -22.75
N VAL A 124 -9.79 -1.88 -21.62
CA VAL A 124 -9.59 -2.71 -20.44
C VAL A 124 -10.35 -2.08 -19.28
N GLU A 125 -11.08 -2.87 -18.53
CA GLU A 125 -11.87 -2.45 -17.38
C GLU A 125 -11.51 -3.29 -16.16
N LEU A 126 -11.37 -2.65 -15.00
CA LEU A 126 -11.13 -3.36 -13.74
C LEU A 126 -12.37 -4.13 -13.32
N LEU A 127 -12.16 -5.35 -12.81
CA LEU A 127 -13.21 -6.17 -12.20
C LEU A 127 -13.17 -6.04 -10.68
N PHE A 128 -14.27 -6.45 -10.03
CA PHE A 128 -14.31 -6.59 -8.58
C PHE A 128 -13.34 -7.68 -8.12
N ASP A 129 -12.61 -7.44 -7.03
CA ASP A 129 -11.59 -8.37 -6.51
C ASP A 129 -12.20 -9.43 -5.58
N ASP A 130 -12.98 -10.35 -6.15
CA ASP A 130 -13.55 -11.47 -5.39
C ASP A 130 -12.47 -12.36 -4.76
N LYS A 131 -11.32 -12.50 -5.44
CA LYS A 131 -10.25 -13.40 -5.02
C LYS A 131 -9.68 -13.01 -3.66
N SER A 132 -9.40 -11.73 -3.41
CA SER A 132 -8.89 -11.30 -2.10
C SER A 132 -9.86 -11.64 -0.96
N TYR A 133 -11.18 -11.51 -1.19
CA TYR A 133 -12.18 -11.91 -0.21
C TYR A 133 -12.25 -13.42 -0.02
N ASP A 134 -12.14 -14.21 -1.08
CA ASP A 134 -12.13 -15.67 -1.00
C ASP A 134 -10.92 -16.17 -0.19
N GLU A 135 -9.73 -15.64 -0.44
CA GLU A 135 -8.50 -15.95 0.29
C GLU A 135 -8.63 -15.62 1.80
N MET A 136 -9.21 -14.46 2.13
CA MET A 136 -9.50 -14.08 3.51
C MET A 136 -10.52 -15.02 4.16
N GLN A 137 -11.60 -15.37 3.47
CA GLN A 137 -12.62 -16.28 3.99
C GLN A 137 -12.05 -17.68 4.24
N ASP A 138 -11.24 -18.21 3.33
CA ASP A 138 -10.64 -19.53 3.46
C ASP A 138 -9.61 -19.57 4.60
N ALA A 139 -8.83 -18.51 4.78
CA ALA A 139 -7.97 -18.37 5.95
C ALA A 139 -8.77 -18.38 7.27
N LEU A 140 -9.90 -17.65 7.35
CA LEU A 140 -10.74 -17.65 8.55
C LEU A 140 -11.37 -19.02 8.83
N LYS A 141 -11.84 -19.74 7.80
CA LYS A 141 -12.36 -21.10 7.96
C LYS A 141 -11.29 -22.06 8.47
N LEU A 142 -10.08 -21.98 7.91
CA LEU A 142 -8.94 -22.78 8.35
C LEU A 142 -8.52 -22.41 9.78
N ALA A 143 -8.46 -21.13 10.13
CA ALA A 143 -8.16 -20.70 11.49
C ALA A 143 -9.19 -21.25 12.48
N ASN A 144 -10.48 -21.23 12.13
CA ASN A 144 -11.53 -21.79 12.98
C ASN A 144 -11.37 -23.31 13.19
N SER A 145 -11.05 -24.08 12.15
CA SER A 145 -10.84 -25.53 12.31
C SER A 145 -9.59 -25.86 13.14
N LEU A 146 -8.53 -25.07 13.00
CA LEU A 146 -7.29 -25.24 13.77
C LEU A 146 -7.42 -24.78 15.22
N SER A 147 -8.35 -23.87 15.49
CA SER A 147 -8.60 -23.33 16.83
C SER A 147 -9.08 -24.41 17.83
N GLU A 148 -9.71 -25.46 17.33
CA GLU A 148 -10.22 -26.60 18.11
C GLU A 148 -9.13 -27.65 18.38
N GLY A 149 -8.01 -27.62 17.63
CA GLY A 149 -6.91 -28.57 17.76
C GLY A 149 -5.85 -28.18 18.80
N PRO A 150 -5.09 -29.14 19.36
CA PRO A 150 -3.97 -28.86 20.25
C PRO A 150 -2.72 -28.30 19.53
N GLN A 151 -2.67 -28.40 18.21
CA GLN A 151 -1.44 -28.16 17.42
C GLN A 151 -1.17 -26.68 17.09
N HIS A 152 -2.16 -25.77 17.17
CA HIS A 152 -1.98 -24.37 16.79
C HIS A 152 -2.05 -23.40 17.98
N ARG A 153 -0.98 -23.41 18.78
CA ARG A 153 -0.78 -22.50 19.92
C ARG A 153 -0.86 -21.01 19.52
N LEU A 154 -0.36 -20.65 18.33
CA LEU A 154 -0.39 -19.28 17.83
C LEU A 154 -1.82 -18.72 17.68
N VAL A 155 -2.77 -19.53 17.19
CA VAL A 155 -4.19 -19.13 17.06
C VAL A 155 -4.80 -18.79 18.42
N LYS A 156 -4.51 -19.61 19.43
CA LYS A 156 -5.00 -19.41 20.81
C LYS A 156 -4.43 -18.15 21.44
N ILE A 157 -3.16 -17.85 21.18
CA ILE A 157 -2.52 -16.62 21.67
C ILE A 157 -3.16 -15.39 21.01
N LEU A 158 -3.24 -15.35 19.68
CA LEU A 158 -3.76 -14.20 18.95
C LEU A 158 -5.25 -13.93 19.19
N THR A 159 -6.01 -14.93 19.64
CA THR A 159 -7.42 -14.80 20.03
C THR A 159 -7.63 -14.60 21.54
N GLY A 160 -6.56 -14.46 22.32
CA GLY A 160 -6.60 -14.12 23.75
C GLY A 160 -6.87 -15.30 24.69
N GLN A 161 -6.77 -16.54 24.23
CA GLN A 161 -7.00 -17.74 25.05
C GLN A 161 -5.76 -18.22 25.81
N SER A 162 -4.58 -17.80 25.36
CA SER A 162 -3.28 -18.12 25.96
C SER A 162 -2.36 -16.91 25.88
N SER A 163 -1.38 -16.83 26.78
CA SER A 163 -0.32 -15.80 26.72
C SER A 163 0.90 -16.27 25.91
N PRO A 164 1.60 -15.35 25.23
CA PRO A 164 2.88 -15.64 24.59
C PRO A 164 3.96 -15.95 25.61
N THR A 165 4.99 -16.67 25.17
CA THR A 165 6.14 -17.04 26.00
C THR A 165 7.45 -16.52 25.41
N PHE A 166 8.47 -16.37 26.26
CA PHE A 166 9.75 -15.80 25.89
C PHE A 166 10.90 -16.67 26.42
N GLN A 167 11.95 -16.79 25.63
CA GLN A 167 13.21 -17.44 26.02
C GLN A 167 13.98 -16.53 26.96
N THR A 168 14.46 -17.07 28.08
CA THR A 168 15.20 -16.32 29.11
C THR A 168 16.71 -16.36 28.91
N ASP A 169 17.21 -17.38 28.21
CA ASP A 169 18.65 -17.72 28.20
C ASP A 169 19.35 -17.34 26.87
N LEU A 170 18.88 -16.27 26.22
CA LEU A 170 19.51 -15.78 24.99
C LEU A 170 20.63 -14.78 25.31
N PRO A 171 21.82 -14.91 24.69
CA PRO A 171 22.86 -13.92 24.86
C PRO A 171 22.41 -12.56 24.28
N PRO A 172 22.71 -11.45 24.96
CA PRO A 172 22.41 -10.11 24.46
C PRO A 172 23.14 -9.90 23.14
N LEU A 173 22.47 -9.23 22.21
CA LEU A 173 23.02 -8.94 20.89
C LEU A 173 22.85 -7.44 20.62
N PRO A 174 23.69 -6.59 21.23
CA PRO A 174 23.63 -5.17 20.97
C PRO A 174 24.00 -4.90 19.52
N ILE A 175 23.15 -4.17 18.81
CA ILE A 175 23.38 -3.73 17.44
C ILE A 175 23.76 -2.25 17.50
N PRO A 176 25.04 -1.89 17.27
CA PRO A 176 25.56 -0.54 17.52
C PRO A 176 24.86 0.57 16.73
N GLN A 177 24.30 0.27 15.57
CA GLN A 177 23.58 1.25 14.73
C GLN A 177 22.15 1.53 15.20
N LEU A 178 21.65 0.82 16.21
CA LEU A 178 20.30 1.00 16.75
C LEU A 178 20.35 1.74 18.08
N ASN A 179 19.33 2.54 18.35
CA ASN A 179 19.15 3.13 19.69
C ASN A 179 18.68 2.08 20.71
N GLU A 180 18.57 2.48 21.97
CA GLU A 180 18.19 1.58 23.07
C GLU A 180 16.80 0.96 22.85
N SER A 181 15.78 1.76 22.52
CA SER A 181 14.41 1.27 22.32
C SER A 181 14.31 0.26 21.16
N GLN A 182 15.08 0.48 20.09
CA GLN A 182 15.17 -0.42 18.95
C GLN A 182 15.92 -1.71 19.29
N ASN A 183 17.02 -1.64 20.05
CA ASN A 183 17.73 -2.84 20.53
C ASN A 183 16.82 -3.69 21.44
N ARG A 184 16.10 -3.08 22.38
CA ARG A 184 15.11 -3.79 23.22
C ARG A 184 14.03 -4.47 22.38
N ALA A 185 13.58 -3.85 21.30
CA ALA A 185 12.62 -4.45 20.37
C ALA A 185 13.21 -5.67 19.63
N VAL A 186 14.45 -5.58 19.15
CA VAL A 186 15.16 -6.70 18.51
C VAL A 186 15.34 -7.87 19.48
N GLU A 187 15.74 -7.60 20.72
CA GLU A 187 15.89 -8.62 21.76
C GLU A 187 14.56 -9.31 22.10
N LYS A 188 13.48 -8.53 22.28
CA LYS A 188 12.15 -9.10 22.51
C LYS A 188 11.67 -9.95 21.33
N ILE A 189 11.91 -9.51 20.09
CA ILE A 189 11.61 -10.31 18.90
C ILE A 189 12.37 -11.63 18.93
N ARG A 190 13.66 -11.64 19.27
CA ARG A 190 14.45 -12.87 19.35
C ARG A 190 13.94 -13.81 20.44
N ALA A 191 13.63 -13.26 21.61
CA ALA A 191 13.16 -14.03 22.76
C ALA A 191 11.76 -14.62 22.58
N ALA A 192 10.86 -13.97 21.86
CA ALA A 192 9.50 -14.45 21.71
C ALA A 192 9.43 -15.83 21.03
N ASN A 193 8.65 -16.75 21.59
CA ASN A 193 8.39 -18.05 20.94
C ASN A 193 7.25 -17.95 19.92
N GLU A 194 6.19 -17.18 20.22
CA GLU A 194 4.99 -17.11 19.36
C GLU A 194 4.66 -15.70 18.87
N LEU A 195 4.71 -14.68 19.73
CA LEU A 195 4.28 -13.32 19.38
C LEU A 195 5.27 -12.27 19.90
N ALA A 196 5.68 -11.38 19.02
CA ALA A 196 6.32 -10.12 19.37
C ALA A 196 5.63 -8.97 18.63
N ILE A 197 5.51 -7.81 19.28
CA ILE A 197 4.86 -6.63 18.71
C ILE A 197 5.82 -5.45 18.77
N VAL A 198 6.05 -4.80 17.63
CA VAL A 198 6.77 -3.53 17.55
C VAL A 198 5.78 -2.42 17.26
N HIS A 199 5.50 -1.60 18.27
CA HIS A 199 4.77 -0.35 18.07
C HIS A 199 5.78 0.72 17.66
N GLY A 200 5.71 1.12 16.39
CA GLY A 200 6.62 2.09 15.80
C GLY A 200 5.90 3.38 15.39
N PRO A 201 5.82 4.38 16.29
CA PRO A 201 5.31 5.71 15.99
C PRO A 201 6.04 6.41 14.82
N PRO A 202 5.52 7.53 14.28
CA PRO A 202 6.10 8.21 13.13
C PRO A 202 7.57 8.58 13.32
N GLY A 203 8.42 8.22 12.35
CA GLY A 203 9.83 8.61 12.33
C GLY A 203 10.75 7.81 13.27
N THR A 204 10.26 6.78 13.95
CA THR A 204 11.04 6.01 14.95
C THR A 204 11.95 4.91 14.38
N GLY A 205 11.99 4.74 13.06
CA GLY A 205 12.84 3.73 12.41
C GLY A 205 12.32 2.29 12.54
N LYS A 206 10.98 2.09 12.55
CA LYS A 206 10.32 0.76 12.55
C LYS A 206 10.92 -0.19 11.50
N THR A 207 11.00 0.23 10.24
CA THR A 207 11.57 -0.58 9.14
C THR A 207 13.04 -0.94 9.41
N THR A 208 13.84 0.01 9.89
CA THR A 208 15.25 -0.25 10.27
C THR A 208 15.34 -1.30 11.38
N THR A 209 14.48 -1.20 12.38
CA THR A 209 14.39 -2.15 13.50
C THR A 209 14.02 -3.55 13.02
N LEU A 210 12.99 -3.66 12.17
CA LEU A 210 12.55 -4.94 11.58
C LEU A 210 13.65 -5.59 10.75
N VAL A 211 14.36 -4.83 9.91
CA VAL A 211 15.45 -5.34 9.08
C VAL A 211 16.56 -5.94 9.94
N GLN A 212 16.93 -5.29 11.04
CA GLN A 212 17.92 -5.81 11.97
C GLN A 212 17.40 -7.00 12.78
N ALA A 213 16.13 -7.00 13.19
CA ALA A 213 15.51 -8.13 13.85
C ALA A 213 15.48 -9.38 12.95
N ILE A 214 15.11 -9.23 11.67
CA ILE A 214 15.12 -10.31 10.67
C ILE A 214 16.53 -10.87 10.51
N LYS A 215 17.55 -10.00 10.38
CA LYS A 215 18.95 -10.41 10.31
C LYS A 215 19.40 -11.17 11.55
N ALA A 216 18.95 -10.76 12.74
CA ALA A 216 19.26 -11.43 13.99
C ALA A 216 18.57 -12.79 14.10
N LEU A 217 17.30 -12.90 13.70
CA LEU A 217 16.56 -14.18 13.65
C LEU A 217 17.19 -15.17 12.66
N LEU A 218 17.61 -14.70 11.47
CA LEU A 218 18.31 -15.53 10.49
C LEU A 218 19.63 -16.06 11.04
N LYS A 219 20.39 -15.25 11.80
CA LYS A 219 21.62 -15.70 12.47
C LYS A 219 21.36 -16.71 13.59
N GLN A 220 20.22 -16.60 14.27
CA GLN A 220 19.87 -17.45 15.40
C GLN A 220 19.42 -18.84 14.94
N ASP A 221 18.48 -18.91 14.00
CA ASP A 221 17.81 -20.17 13.64
C ASP A 221 18.24 -20.72 12.27
N ASN A 222 18.85 -19.89 11.41
CA ASN A 222 19.10 -20.17 9.99
C ASN A 222 17.84 -20.67 9.24
N ARG A 223 16.67 -20.19 9.65
CA ARG A 223 15.36 -20.55 9.08
C ARG A 223 14.83 -19.44 8.20
N LYS A 224 14.18 -19.84 7.10
CA LYS A 224 13.54 -18.93 6.16
C LYS A 224 12.42 -18.12 6.82
N ILE A 225 12.38 -16.83 6.52
CA ILE A 225 11.40 -15.88 7.07
C ILE A 225 10.50 -15.37 5.95
N LEU A 226 9.19 -15.31 6.22
CA LEU A 226 8.21 -14.64 5.37
C LEU A 226 7.95 -13.23 5.90
N VAL A 227 8.16 -12.22 5.07
CA VAL A 227 7.90 -10.81 5.41
C VAL A 227 6.75 -10.32 4.54
N VAL A 228 5.72 -9.77 5.18
CA VAL A 228 4.50 -9.33 4.50
C VAL A 228 4.05 -7.96 4.96
N ALA A 229 3.30 -7.28 4.09
CA ALA A 229 2.65 -6.01 4.40
C ALA A 229 1.34 -5.89 3.60
N PRO A 230 0.38 -5.03 4.02
CA PRO A 230 -0.87 -4.83 3.29
C PRO A 230 -0.68 -4.15 1.93
N SER A 231 0.37 -3.33 1.75
CA SER A 231 0.62 -2.58 0.50
C SER A 231 1.90 -3.02 -0.22
N ASN A 232 1.88 -3.04 -1.56
CA ASN A 232 3.08 -3.34 -2.35
C ASN A 232 4.24 -2.37 -2.04
N THR A 233 3.95 -1.09 -1.81
CA THR A 233 4.99 -0.09 -1.48
C THR A 233 5.73 -0.41 -0.18
N ALA A 234 5.03 -0.92 0.84
CA ALA A 234 5.66 -1.34 2.10
C ALA A 234 6.51 -2.60 1.91
N VAL A 235 6.01 -3.58 1.13
CA VAL A 235 6.77 -4.79 0.78
C VAL A 235 8.05 -4.42 0.03
N ASP A 236 7.94 -3.56 -0.98
CA ASP A 236 9.03 -3.11 -1.84
C ASP A 236 10.16 -2.46 -1.03
N LEU A 237 9.80 -1.57 -0.08
CA LEU A 237 10.76 -0.92 0.82
C LEU A 237 11.52 -1.95 1.67
N LEU A 238 10.82 -2.93 2.24
CA LEU A 238 11.44 -3.99 3.03
C LEU A 238 12.34 -4.87 2.17
N SER A 239 11.90 -5.24 0.96
CA SER A 239 12.69 -6.04 0.02
C SER A 239 14.03 -5.36 -0.29
N GLU A 240 14.01 -4.07 -0.63
CA GLU A 240 15.21 -3.28 -0.89
C GLU A 240 16.11 -3.21 0.34
N LYS A 241 15.57 -2.85 1.51
CA LYS A 241 16.34 -2.71 2.76
C LYS A 241 16.97 -4.02 3.23
N LEU A 242 16.28 -5.15 3.07
CA LEU A 242 16.81 -6.47 3.40
C LEU A 242 17.91 -6.88 2.41
N HIS A 243 17.73 -6.60 1.13
CA HIS A 243 18.76 -6.86 0.12
C HIS A 243 20.02 -6.02 0.33
N GLU A 244 19.86 -4.74 0.71
CA GLU A 244 20.98 -3.85 1.10
C GLU A 244 21.79 -4.39 2.29
N GLN A 245 21.19 -5.23 3.15
CA GLN A 245 21.89 -5.92 4.23
C GLN A 245 22.64 -7.19 3.78
N GLY A 246 22.66 -7.48 2.49
CA GLY A 246 23.31 -8.66 1.90
C GLY A 246 22.50 -9.94 2.02
N LEU A 247 21.20 -9.86 2.30
CA LEU A 247 20.32 -11.04 2.40
C LEU A 247 19.83 -11.48 1.01
N ASN A 248 19.70 -12.80 0.82
CA ASN A 248 19.06 -13.33 -0.38
C ASN A 248 17.53 -13.22 -0.28
N VAL A 249 17.00 -12.14 -0.85
CA VAL A 249 15.57 -11.81 -0.83
C VAL A 249 14.89 -12.29 -2.12
N LEU A 250 13.71 -12.89 -2.00
CA LEU A 250 12.82 -13.21 -3.12
C LEU A 250 11.51 -12.42 -2.99
N ARG A 251 11.27 -11.47 -3.91
CA ARG A 251 10.03 -10.68 -3.97
C ARG A 251 8.98 -11.41 -4.81
N VAL A 252 7.88 -11.78 -4.16
CA VAL A 252 6.75 -12.50 -4.76
C VAL A 252 5.62 -11.53 -5.05
N GLY A 253 5.13 -11.53 -6.29
CA GLY A 253 4.19 -10.54 -6.82
C GLY A 253 4.90 -9.38 -7.49
N ASN A 254 4.11 -8.49 -8.09
CA ASN A 254 4.64 -7.41 -8.90
C ASN A 254 4.93 -6.17 -8.05
N PRO A 255 6.14 -5.60 -8.16
CA PRO A 255 6.49 -4.34 -7.52
C PRO A 255 5.53 -3.20 -7.87
N ALA A 256 5.23 -2.34 -6.89
CA ALA A 256 4.61 -1.05 -7.16
C ALA A 256 5.63 -0.04 -7.70
N ARG A 257 6.89 -0.15 -7.27
CA ARG A 257 7.98 0.70 -7.76
C ARG A 257 8.74 0.04 -8.90
N VAL A 258 9.02 0.81 -9.93
CA VAL A 258 9.75 0.39 -11.14
C VAL A 258 11.24 0.70 -10.95
N SER A 259 11.86 0.21 -9.87
CA SER A 259 13.32 0.33 -9.67
C SER A 259 14.01 -0.93 -10.21
N GLU A 260 15.13 -0.76 -10.94
CA GLU A 260 15.88 -1.88 -11.50
C GLU A 260 16.31 -2.88 -10.41
N ARG A 261 16.74 -2.34 -9.25
CA ARG A 261 17.12 -3.13 -8.08
C ARG A 261 15.97 -4.01 -7.60
N LEU A 262 14.77 -3.46 -7.46
CA LEU A 262 13.61 -4.19 -6.98
C LEU A 262 13.12 -5.22 -8.00
N MET A 263 13.19 -4.90 -9.30
CA MET A 263 12.92 -5.87 -10.37
C MET A 263 13.87 -7.07 -10.26
N ALA A 264 15.16 -6.84 -9.99
CA ALA A 264 16.13 -7.92 -9.82
C ALA A 264 15.82 -8.85 -8.64
N LEU A 265 15.02 -8.41 -7.66
CA LEU A 265 14.56 -9.23 -6.54
C LEU A 265 13.33 -10.06 -6.86
N THR A 266 12.60 -9.73 -7.93
CA THR A 266 11.38 -10.44 -8.31
C THR A 266 11.69 -11.85 -8.75
N LEU A 267 10.74 -12.76 -8.50
CA LEU A 267 10.88 -14.13 -8.98
C LEU A 267 11.05 -14.17 -10.50
N ASP A 268 10.24 -13.46 -11.27
CA ASP A 268 10.28 -13.51 -12.74
C ASP A 268 11.65 -13.10 -13.28
N HIS A 269 12.29 -12.09 -12.68
CA HIS A 269 13.63 -11.70 -13.06
C HIS A 269 14.66 -12.76 -12.67
N LYS A 270 14.64 -13.25 -11.42
CA LYS A 270 15.56 -14.31 -10.97
C LYS A 270 15.42 -15.60 -11.77
N MET A 271 14.21 -15.91 -12.21
CA MET A 271 13.94 -17.00 -13.14
C MET A 271 14.54 -16.72 -14.51
N ALA A 272 14.39 -15.51 -15.05
CA ALA A 272 14.96 -15.14 -16.34
C ALA A 272 16.50 -15.25 -16.37
N GLU A 273 17.17 -15.01 -15.23
CA GLU A 273 18.62 -15.15 -15.05
C GLU A 273 19.07 -16.59 -14.76
N HIS A 274 18.15 -17.49 -14.39
CA HIS A 274 18.51 -18.87 -14.04
C HIS A 274 19.06 -19.64 -15.25
N HIS A 275 20.15 -20.41 -15.04
CA HIS A 275 20.87 -21.10 -16.11
C HIS A 275 19.99 -22.03 -16.98
N LEU A 276 19.03 -22.73 -16.37
CA LEU A 276 18.07 -23.61 -17.07
C LEU A 276 16.99 -22.85 -17.86
N MET A 277 16.77 -21.56 -17.58
CA MET A 277 15.69 -20.81 -18.25
C MET A 277 15.98 -20.58 -19.74
N LYS A 278 17.26 -20.53 -20.12
CA LYS A 278 17.67 -20.44 -21.54
C LYS A 278 17.23 -21.67 -22.33
N GLU A 279 17.31 -22.85 -21.73
CA GLU A 279 16.87 -24.10 -22.33
C GLU A 279 15.34 -24.20 -22.37
N ALA A 280 14.68 -23.86 -21.26
CA ALA A 280 13.22 -23.79 -21.21
C ALA A 280 12.63 -22.85 -22.29
N LYS A 281 13.25 -21.69 -22.53
CA LYS A 281 12.85 -20.77 -23.62
C LYS A 281 13.01 -21.37 -25.02
N LYS A 282 14.06 -22.18 -25.25
CA LYS A 282 14.26 -22.88 -26.54
C LYS A 282 13.18 -23.93 -26.75
N LEU A 283 12.91 -24.75 -25.73
CA LEU A 283 11.84 -25.75 -25.75
C LEU A 283 10.48 -25.09 -25.98
N LYS A 284 10.20 -23.96 -25.30
CA LYS A 284 8.95 -23.20 -25.50
C LYS A 284 8.80 -22.70 -26.94
N LYS A 285 9.89 -22.21 -27.56
CA LYS A 285 9.88 -21.81 -28.98
C LYS A 285 9.58 -23.00 -29.90
N GLN A 286 10.22 -24.15 -29.65
CA GLN A 286 10.00 -25.38 -30.41
C GLN A 286 8.55 -25.89 -30.29
N ALA A 287 7.97 -25.88 -29.09
CA ALA A 287 6.57 -26.22 -28.87
C ALA A 287 5.62 -25.30 -29.67
N ASN A 288 5.93 -23.99 -29.71
CA ASN A 288 5.13 -23.03 -30.47
C ASN A 288 5.25 -23.25 -31.99
N GLU A 289 6.42 -23.67 -32.49
CA GLU A 289 6.60 -24.05 -33.89
C GLU A 289 5.75 -25.28 -34.25
N PHE A 290 5.71 -26.30 -33.39
CA PHE A 290 4.82 -27.46 -33.56
C PHE A 290 3.34 -27.07 -33.52
N LYS A 291 2.93 -26.18 -32.60
CA LYS A 291 1.56 -25.62 -32.54
C LYS A 291 1.24 -24.92 -33.86
N ASN A 292 2.10 -24.00 -34.32
CA ASN A 292 1.91 -23.28 -35.59
C ASN A 292 1.80 -24.22 -36.81
N MET A 293 2.59 -25.30 -36.85
CA MET A 293 2.48 -26.32 -37.89
C MET A 293 1.14 -27.05 -37.83
N ALA A 294 0.62 -27.34 -36.65
CA ALA A 294 -0.69 -27.98 -36.45
C ALA A 294 -1.88 -27.08 -36.83
N HIS A 295 -1.71 -25.74 -36.78
CA HIS A 295 -2.73 -24.76 -37.18
C HIS A 295 -2.70 -24.37 -38.67
N LYS A 296 -1.68 -24.75 -39.45
CA LYS A 296 -1.67 -24.49 -40.91
C LYS A 296 -2.82 -25.25 -41.59
N TYR A 297 -3.78 -24.51 -42.16
CA TYR A 297 -4.94 -25.02 -42.87
C TYR A 297 -4.58 -25.94 -44.05
N LYS A 298 -5.28 -27.07 -44.17
CA LYS A 298 -5.39 -27.86 -45.40
C LYS A 298 -6.85 -27.95 -45.86
N ARG A 299 -7.08 -27.75 -47.16
CA ARG A 299 -8.41 -27.60 -47.80
C ARG A 299 -9.17 -28.94 -47.92
N ASN A 300 -8.48 -30.07 -47.79
CA ASN A 300 -9.05 -31.41 -47.63
C ASN A 300 -8.56 -31.96 -46.27
N PHE A 301 -9.44 -32.58 -45.50
CA PHE A 301 -9.15 -33.16 -44.18
C PHE A 301 -9.40 -34.67 -44.21
N GLY A 302 -8.41 -35.44 -44.66
CA GLY A 302 -8.41 -36.91 -44.58
C GLY A 302 -8.02 -37.44 -43.19
N LYS A 303 -8.20 -38.75 -42.96
CA LYS A 303 -7.82 -39.43 -41.70
C LYS A 303 -6.34 -39.24 -41.35
N ALA A 304 -5.45 -39.41 -42.34
CA ALA A 304 -4.01 -39.26 -42.15
C ALA A 304 -3.58 -37.84 -41.72
N GLU A 305 -4.29 -36.81 -42.20
CA GLU A 305 -4.00 -35.41 -41.85
C GLU A 305 -4.51 -35.08 -40.44
N ARG A 306 -5.61 -35.70 -40.01
CA ARG A 306 -6.07 -35.64 -38.61
C ARG A 306 -5.06 -36.30 -37.67
N ASP A 307 -4.56 -37.47 -38.03
CA ASP A 307 -3.56 -38.20 -37.24
C ASP A 307 -2.23 -37.41 -37.15
N GLN A 308 -1.80 -36.79 -38.25
CA GLN A 308 -0.62 -35.92 -38.27
C GLN A 308 -0.81 -34.67 -37.39
N ARG A 309 -1.97 -34.01 -37.48
CA ARG A 309 -2.30 -32.84 -36.65
C ARG A 309 -2.32 -33.21 -35.16
N LYS A 310 -2.92 -34.36 -34.83
CA LYS A 310 -2.94 -34.88 -33.46
C LYS A 310 -1.52 -35.13 -32.94
N ALA A 311 -0.67 -35.78 -33.73
CA ALA A 311 0.72 -36.04 -33.35
C ALA A 311 1.52 -34.74 -33.10
N LEU A 312 1.32 -33.69 -33.91
CA LEU A 312 1.96 -32.39 -33.70
C LEU A 312 1.49 -31.70 -32.41
N PHE A 313 0.20 -31.79 -32.08
CA PHE A 313 -0.30 -31.30 -30.81
C PHE A 313 0.22 -32.12 -29.64
N ASP A 314 0.20 -33.45 -29.73
CA ASP A 314 0.70 -34.32 -28.67
C ASP A 314 2.18 -34.03 -28.36
N GLU A 315 2.99 -33.79 -29.40
CA GLU A 315 4.38 -33.38 -29.27
C GLU A 315 4.53 -32.00 -28.62
N ALA A 316 3.76 -31.01 -29.06
CA ALA A 316 3.76 -29.68 -28.45
C ALA A 316 3.37 -29.73 -26.96
N HIS A 317 2.35 -30.52 -26.60
CA HIS A 317 1.92 -30.71 -25.21
C HIS A 317 3.01 -31.39 -24.36
N ARG A 318 3.71 -32.39 -24.92
CA ARG A 318 4.83 -33.05 -24.24
C ARG A 318 5.95 -32.07 -23.91
N ILE A 319 6.36 -31.26 -24.89
CA ILE A 319 7.40 -30.24 -24.69
C ILE A 319 6.94 -29.19 -23.68
N MET A 320 5.68 -28.73 -23.75
CA MET A 320 5.13 -27.78 -22.78
C MET A 320 5.10 -28.34 -21.35
N LYS A 321 4.84 -29.64 -21.19
CA LYS A 321 4.93 -30.31 -19.88
C LYS A 321 6.37 -30.32 -19.34
N GLU A 322 7.35 -30.58 -20.20
CA GLU A 322 8.78 -30.52 -19.85
C GLU A 322 9.23 -29.10 -19.47
N VAL A 323 8.79 -28.10 -20.23
CA VAL A 323 8.98 -26.68 -19.89
C VAL A 323 8.39 -26.38 -18.51
N GLY A 324 7.15 -26.81 -18.25
CA GLY A 324 6.49 -26.62 -16.95
C GLY A 324 7.24 -27.26 -15.78
N ASN A 325 7.75 -28.49 -15.95
CA ASN A 325 8.57 -29.15 -14.95
C ASN A 325 9.89 -28.42 -14.69
N THR A 326 10.55 -27.97 -15.76
CA THR A 326 11.81 -27.21 -15.67
C THR A 326 11.57 -25.90 -14.93
N GLU A 327 10.51 -25.19 -15.29
CA GLU A 327 10.08 -23.96 -14.64
C GLU A 327 9.76 -24.15 -13.16
N GLN A 328 9.07 -25.22 -12.79
CA GLN A 328 8.80 -25.56 -11.39
C GLN A 328 10.10 -25.84 -10.62
N TYR A 329 11.02 -26.61 -11.21
CA TYR A 329 12.33 -26.85 -10.61
C TYR A 329 13.12 -25.56 -10.36
N ILE A 330 13.09 -24.61 -11.31
CA ILE A 330 13.72 -23.29 -11.14
C ILE A 330 13.10 -22.55 -9.95
N ILE A 331 11.77 -22.56 -9.84
CA ILE A 331 11.07 -21.92 -8.71
C ILE A 331 11.52 -22.55 -7.39
N ASP A 332 11.51 -23.88 -7.31
CA ASP A 332 11.88 -24.61 -6.10
C ASP A 332 13.33 -24.33 -5.68
N ASP A 333 14.26 -24.28 -6.64
CA ASP A 333 15.66 -23.91 -6.40
C ASP A 333 15.82 -22.47 -5.87
N LEU A 334 15.15 -21.50 -6.52
CA LEU A 334 15.18 -20.10 -6.09
C LEU A 334 14.56 -19.91 -4.70
N VAL A 335 13.43 -20.56 -4.44
CA VAL A 335 12.75 -20.57 -3.15
C VAL A 335 13.63 -21.22 -2.09
N ALA A 336 14.30 -22.34 -2.40
CA ALA A 336 15.18 -23.04 -1.46
C ALA A 336 16.36 -22.16 -1.04
N LYS A 337 16.97 -21.42 -1.98
CA LYS A 337 18.11 -20.52 -1.74
C LYS A 337 17.72 -19.22 -1.03
N ALA A 338 16.46 -18.81 -1.08
CA ALA A 338 16.01 -17.57 -0.45
C ALA A 338 16.09 -17.66 1.09
N GLN A 339 16.67 -16.64 1.72
CA GLN A 339 16.65 -16.48 3.18
C GLN A 339 15.38 -15.77 3.62
N VAL A 340 14.91 -14.82 2.81
CA VAL A 340 13.70 -14.05 3.06
C VAL A 340 12.81 -14.06 1.82
N ILE A 341 11.53 -14.36 2.02
CA ILE A 341 10.50 -14.18 0.99
C ILE A 341 9.65 -12.99 1.39
N THR A 342 9.45 -12.05 0.47
CA THR A 342 8.63 -10.86 0.70
C THR A 342 7.40 -10.85 -0.21
N ALA A 343 6.20 -10.65 0.34
CA ALA A 343 4.93 -10.64 -0.41
C ALA A 343 3.90 -9.69 0.23
N THR A 344 2.79 -9.40 -0.43
CA THR A 344 1.63 -8.81 0.26
C THR A 344 0.92 -9.86 1.12
N LEU A 345 0.00 -9.46 2.01
CA LEU A 345 -0.79 -10.39 2.83
C LEU A 345 -1.47 -11.48 1.97
N VAL A 346 -2.26 -11.06 0.97
CA VAL A 346 -2.89 -11.98 0.00
C VAL A 346 -1.86 -12.63 -0.92
N GLY A 347 -0.85 -11.87 -1.34
CA GLY A 347 0.25 -12.37 -2.19
C GLY A 347 1.04 -13.53 -1.56
N SER A 348 1.00 -13.67 -0.23
CA SER A 348 1.61 -14.79 0.48
C SER A 348 0.96 -16.15 0.14
N ASN A 349 -0.22 -16.15 -0.49
CA ASN A 349 -0.89 -17.36 -0.98
C ASN A 349 -0.79 -17.57 -2.50
N GLN A 350 0.12 -16.88 -3.19
CA GLN A 350 0.41 -17.18 -4.58
C GLN A 350 0.94 -18.62 -4.75
N TYR A 351 0.61 -19.26 -5.87
CA TYR A 351 0.84 -20.70 -6.13
C TYR A 351 2.28 -21.18 -5.85
N MET A 352 3.26 -20.29 -6.00
CA MET A 352 4.70 -20.55 -5.86
C MET A 352 5.13 -20.74 -4.41
N ILE A 353 4.42 -20.09 -3.48
CA ILE A 353 4.74 -20.10 -2.05
C ILE A 353 3.56 -20.56 -1.19
N ARG A 354 2.41 -20.89 -1.79
CA ARG A 354 1.18 -21.22 -1.07
C ARG A 354 1.35 -22.38 -0.08
N ASN A 355 2.12 -23.40 -0.48
CA ASN A 355 2.34 -24.63 0.27
C ASN A 355 3.58 -24.58 1.20
N LEU A 356 4.26 -23.43 1.27
CA LEU A 356 5.41 -23.28 2.16
C LEU A 356 4.96 -22.98 3.58
N THR A 357 5.68 -23.55 4.54
CA THR A 357 5.57 -23.20 5.96
C THR A 357 6.82 -22.44 6.38
N PHE A 358 6.65 -21.56 7.36
CA PHE A 358 7.70 -20.68 7.87
C PHE A 358 7.80 -20.87 9.38
N HIS A 359 8.98 -20.65 9.93
CA HIS A 359 9.08 -20.55 11.39
C HIS A 359 8.49 -19.22 11.86
N THR A 360 8.89 -18.13 11.20
CA THR A 360 8.49 -16.77 11.55
C THR A 360 7.90 -16.04 10.35
N VAL A 361 6.76 -15.39 10.61
CA VAL A 361 6.17 -14.38 9.74
C VAL A 361 6.34 -13.01 10.36
N VAL A 362 6.79 -12.04 9.58
CA VAL A 362 6.84 -10.63 9.98
C VAL A 362 5.79 -9.87 9.19
N ILE A 363 4.87 -9.19 9.89
CA ILE A 363 3.85 -8.34 9.26
C ILE A 363 4.16 -6.89 9.58
N ASP A 364 4.60 -6.12 8.58
CA ASP A 364 4.74 -4.67 8.70
C ASP A 364 3.45 -3.95 8.29
N GLU A 365 3.28 -2.72 8.78
CA GLU A 365 2.06 -1.92 8.66
C GLU A 365 0.78 -2.68 9.09
N ALA A 366 0.89 -3.51 10.13
CA ALA A 366 -0.23 -4.32 10.63
C ALA A 366 -1.42 -3.48 11.15
N GLY A 367 -1.18 -2.22 11.52
CA GLY A 367 -2.24 -1.25 11.89
C GLY A 367 -3.11 -0.79 10.71
N GLN A 368 -2.69 -1.06 9.47
CA GLN A 368 -3.43 -0.74 8.24
C GLN A 368 -4.04 -1.99 7.59
N ALA A 369 -3.90 -3.16 8.22
CA ALA A 369 -4.35 -4.42 7.67
C ALA A 369 -5.71 -4.83 8.23
N LEU A 370 -6.60 -5.29 7.35
CA LEU A 370 -7.78 -6.02 7.77
C LEU A 370 -7.33 -7.31 8.47
N GLU A 371 -7.87 -7.57 9.65
CA GLU A 371 -7.52 -8.77 10.40
C GLU A 371 -7.70 -10.08 9.58
N PRO A 372 -8.80 -10.27 8.81
CA PRO A 372 -8.94 -11.45 7.97
C PRO A 372 -7.75 -11.69 7.00
N ALA A 373 -7.15 -10.62 6.47
CA ALA A 373 -5.99 -10.71 5.59
C ALA A 373 -4.72 -11.13 6.34
N CYS A 374 -4.56 -10.73 7.60
CA CYS A 374 -3.42 -11.13 8.44
C CYS A 374 -3.38 -12.65 8.69
N TRP A 375 -4.54 -13.30 8.77
CA TRP A 375 -4.61 -14.74 8.99
C TRP A 375 -4.02 -15.57 7.84
N ILE A 376 -4.04 -15.06 6.60
CA ILE A 376 -3.49 -15.77 5.42
C ILE A 376 -2.01 -16.18 5.62
N PRO A 377 -1.07 -15.26 5.93
CA PRO A 377 0.31 -15.64 6.22
C PRO A 377 0.51 -16.24 7.62
N ILE A 378 -0.26 -15.82 8.64
CA ILE A 378 -0.10 -16.30 10.03
C ILE A 378 -0.27 -17.81 10.13
N LEU A 379 -1.23 -18.38 9.40
CA LEU A 379 -1.50 -19.83 9.41
C LEU A 379 -0.38 -20.68 8.81
N LYS A 380 0.61 -20.04 8.18
CA LYS A 380 1.82 -20.69 7.64
C LYS A 380 2.98 -20.69 8.62
N ALA A 381 2.81 -20.12 9.82
CA ALA A 381 3.90 -19.90 10.75
C ALA A 381 3.64 -20.38 12.18
N GLN A 382 4.74 -20.55 12.92
CA GLN A 382 4.73 -20.88 14.35
C GLN A 382 4.85 -19.61 15.22
N LYS A 383 5.52 -18.58 14.67
CA LYS A 383 5.78 -17.29 15.30
C LYS A 383 5.36 -16.14 14.39
N VAL A 384 4.77 -15.10 14.95
CA VAL A 384 4.46 -13.85 14.25
C VAL A 384 5.12 -12.66 14.93
N VAL A 385 5.68 -11.76 14.14
CA VAL A 385 6.12 -10.44 14.55
C VAL A 385 5.16 -9.43 13.91
N LEU A 386 4.36 -8.75 14.71
CA LEU A 386 3.48 -7.68 14.23
C LEU A 386 4.19 -6.34 14.41
N ALA A 387 4.25 -5.54 13.37
CA ALA A 387 4.81 -4.20 13.43
C ALA A 387 3.88 -3.20 12.76
N GLY A 388 3.74 -2.05 13.39
CA GLY A 388 2.85 -1.02 12.91
C GLY A 388 2.60 0.07 13.94
N ASP A 389 1.62 0.90 13.64
CA ASP A 389 1.17 1.95 14.54
C ASP A 389 -0.36 1.99 14.51
N HIS A 390 -0.96 1.63 15.63
CA HIS A 390 -2.41 1.60 15.78
C HIS A 390 -3.00 2.97 16.15
N CYS A 391 -2.16 3.98 16.37
CA CYS A 391 -2.57 5.36 16.57
C CYS A 391 -2.61 6.16 15.24
N GLN A 392 -2.24 5.54 14.12
CA GLN A 392 -2.36 6.07 12.76
C GLN A 392 -3.60 5.47 12.05
N LEU A 393 -3.67 5.57 10.71
CA LEU A 393 -4.83 5.12 9.93
C LEU A 393 -5.12 3.63 10.11
N SER A 394 -6.38 3.32 10.36
CA SER A 394 -6.98 1.99 10.24
C SER A 394 -7.12 1.58 8.77
N PRO A 395 -7.35 0.29 8.48
CA PRO A 395 -7.71 -0.16 7.13
C PRO A 395 -8.95 0.58 6.61
N THR A 396 -8.96 0.87 5.30
CA THR A 396 -10.13 1.44 4.63
C THR A 396 -11.25 0.41 4.58
N ILE A 397 -12.39 0.73 5.18
CA ILE A 397 -13.59 -0.11 5.21
C ILE A 397 -14.71 0.63 4.48
N LYS A 398 -15.36 -0.05 3.55
CA LYS A 398 -16.45 0.48 2.71
C LYS A 398 -17.78 0.48 3.44
N SER A 399 -18.05 -0.54 4.25
CA SER A 399 -19.27 -0.68 5.02
C SER A 399 -19.15 -0.05 6.41
N ASN A 400 -19.92 1.02 6.62
CA ASN A 400 -20.10 1.60 7.95
C ASN A 400 -20.66 0.58 8.97
N GLU A 401 -21.49 -0.37 8.51
CA GLU A 401 -21.99 -1.45 9.35
C GLU A 401 -20.86 -2.41 9.75
N ALA A 402 -20.04 -2.85 8.80
CA ALA A 402 -18.91 -3.73 9.09
C ALA A 402 -17.90 -3.06 10.03
N ALA A 403 -17.62 -1.77 9.81
CA ALA A 403 -16.77 -0.97 10.69
C ALA A 403 -17.30 -0.94 12.13
N ARG A 404 -18.59 -0.65 12.32
CA ARG A 404 -19.24 -0.64 13.65
C ARG A 404 -19.25 -2.00 14.33
N LYS A 405 -19.33 -3.09 13.55
CA LYS A 405 -19.23 -4.47 14.05
C LYS A 405 -17.80 -4.93 14.34
N GLY A 406 -16.82 -4.03 14.23
CA GLY A 406 -15.44 -4.26 14.69
C GLY A 406 -14.43 -4.62 13.60
N LEU A 407 -14.77 -4.48 12.31
CA LEU A 407 -13.79 -4.70 11.23
C LEU A 407 -12.65 -3.66 11.23
N SER A 408 -12.92 -2.47 11.78
CA SER A 408 -11.94 -1.37 11.90
C SER A 408 -10.87 -1.63 12.96
N THR A 409 -11.17 -2.51 13.92
CA THR A 409 -10.22 -2.90 14.96
C THR A 409 -9.25 -3.94 14.40
N THR A 410 -8.00 -3.55 14.22
CA THR A 410 -6.98 -4.42 13.60
C THR A 410 -6.51 -5.52 14.54
N LEU A 411 -5.90 -6.57 13.98
CA LEU A 411 -5.26 -7.62 14.78
C LEU A 411 -4.15 -7.04 15.67
N LEU A 412 -3.42 -6.02 15.18
CA LEU A 412 -2.40 -5.32 15.95
C LEU A 412 -3.01 -4.67 17.21
N GLU A 413 -4.09 -3.91 17.05
CA GLU A 413 -4.81 -3.28 18.17
C GLU A 413 -5.26 -4.30 19.21
N LYS A 414 -5.87 -5.40 18.76
CA LYS A 414 -6.33 -6.47 19.65
C LYS A 414 -5.17 -7.09 20.42
N CYS A 415 -4.07 -7.40 19.74
CA CYS A 415 -2.92 -8.05 20.37
C CYS A 415 -2.15 -7.10 21.31
N VAL A 416 -2.10 -5.80 21.02
CA VAL A 416 -1.54 -4.80 21.94
C VAL A 416 -2.33 -4.74 23.25
N ALA A 417 -3.66 -4.78 23.16
CA ALA A 417 -4.53 -4.79 24.34
C ALA A 417 -4.47 -6.11 25.12
N LEU A 418 -4.41 -7.24 24.42
CA LEU A 418 -4.40 -8.58 25.03
C LEU A 418 -3.05 -8.94 25.65
N HIS A 419 -1.94 -8.54 25.02
CA HIS A 419 -0.58 -9.00 25.36
C HIS A 419 0.41 -7.84 25.49
N PRO A 420 0.22 -6.92 26.46
CA PRO A 420 1.12 -5.78 26.66
C PRO A 420 2.59 -6.21 26.90
N GLU A 421 2.81 -7.40 27.45
CA GLU A 421 4.15 -7.99 27.66
C GLU A 421 4.89 -8.25 26.34
N ALA A 422 4.17 -8.49 25.24
CA ALA A 422 4.75 -8.72 23.91
C ALA A 422 5.09 -7.41 23.17
N VAL A 423 4.67 -6.26 23.68
CA VAL A 423 4.83 -4.96 23.02
C VAL A 423 6.20 -4.33 23.33
N SER A 424 6.84 -3.84 22.29
CA SER A 424 8.01 -2.95 22.35
C SER A 424 7.68 -1.66 21.61
N VAL A 425 7.64 -0.55 22.35
CA VAL A 425 7.42 0.80 21.79
C VAL A 425 8.76 1.42 21.41
N LEU A 426 8.86 1.96 20.21
CA LEU A 426 10.01 2.76 19.79
C LEU A 426 9.81 4.21 20.22
N GLU A 427 10.78 4.77 20.94
CA GLU A 427 10.63 6.06 21.63
C GLU A 427 11.29 7.23 20.88
N GLU A 428 12.43 7.00 20.24
CA GLU A 428 13.20 8.07 19.62
C GLU A 428 12.86 8.22 18.13
N GLN A 429 12.47 9.43 17.71
CA GLN A 429 12.10 9.76 16.34
C GLN A 429 13.16 10.64 15.65
N TYR A 430 13.34 10.41 14.34
CA TYR A 430 14.38 11.02 13.50
C TYR A 430 13.80 11.85 12.33
N ARG A 431 12.55 12.28 12.44
CA ARG A 431 11.82 12.99 11.37
C ARG A 431 11.52 14.44 11.72
N MET A 432 10.84 14.67 12.83
CA MET A 432 10.10 15.89 13.12
C MET A 432 10.89 16.82 14.04
N HIS A 433 10.72 18.11 13.87
CA HIS A 433 11.09 19.10 14.90
C HIS A 433 10.36 18.79 16.22
N ALA A 434 10.98 19.10 17.36
CA ALA A 434 10.41 18.79 18.68
C ALA A 434 9.02 19.41 18.88
N HIS A 435 8.82 20.66 18.43
CA HIS A 435 7.52 21.35 18.49
C HIS A 435 6.42 20.70 17.63
N ILE A 436 6.77 20.13 16.47
CA ILE A 436 5.80 19.41 15.62
C ILE A 436 5.44 18.07 16.28
N MET A 437 6.44 17.36 16.82
CA MET A 437 6.26 16.09 17.50
C MET A 437 5.40 16.22 18.78
N GLY A 438 5.59 17.30 19.55
CA GLY A 438 5.11 17.42 20.92
C GLY A 438 3.62 17.15 21.09
N TYR A 439 2.76 17.76 20.26
CA TYR A 439 1.32 17.56 20.36
C TYR A 439 0.89 16.11 20.06
N SER A 440 1.43 15.54 18.96
CA SER A 440 1.17 14.15 18.59
C SER A 440 1.64 13.17 19.68
N SER A 441 2.83 13.42 20.26
CA SER A 441 3.39 12.66 21.38
C SER A 441 2.46 12.67 22.60
N GLN A 442 1.96 13.85 22.98
CA GLN A 442 1.06 14.02 24.11
C GLN A 442 -0.27 13.28 23.92
N VAL A 443 -0.92 13.47 22.78
CA VAL A 443 -2.28 12.96 22.54
C VAL A 443 -2.31 11.46 22.26
N PHE A 444 -1.37 10.97 21.42
CA PHE A 444 -1.44 9.61 20.89
C PHE A 444 -0.47 8.63 21.54
N TYR A 445 0.61 9.13 22.14
CA TYR A 445 1.73 8.29 22.57
C TYR A 445 2.14 8.56 24.03
N ALA A 446 1.26 9.14 24.84
CA ALA A 446 1.46 9.37 26.28
C ALA A 446 2.81 10.04 26.62
N ASN A 447 3.27 10.98 25.77
CA ASN A 447 4.55 11.67 25.89
C ASN A 447 5.80 10.77 25.84
N LEU A 448 5.70 9.56 25.30
CA LEU A 448 6.83 8.64 25.18
C LEU A 448 7.83 9.04 24.07
N LEU A 449 7.40 9.85 23.09
CA LEU A 449 8.26 10.22 21.96
C LEU A 449 9.30 11.26 22.30
N LYS A 450 10.53 11.01 21.83
CA LYS A 450 11.69 11.89 22.00
C LYS A 450 12.26 12.23 20.63
N ALA A 451 12.48 13.52 20.37
CA ALA A 451 13.13 13.95 19.15
C ALA A 451 14.64 13.73 19.25
N HIS A 452 15.21 12.96 18.31
CA HIS A 452 16.66 12.81 18.24
C HIS A 452 17.33 14.18 18.01
N ALA A 453 18.53 14.37 18.55
CA ALA A 453 19.26 15.63 18.49
C ALA A 453 19.41 16.19 17.05
N SER A 454 19.49 15.32 16.05
CA SER A 454 19.61 15.72 14.64
C SER A 454 18.37 16.42 14.06
N VAL A 455 17.20 16.26 14.69
CA VAL A 455 15.93 16.84 14.23
C VAL A 455 15.25 17.72 15.28
N ALA A 456 15.61 17.59 16.55
CA ALA A 456 14.92 18.29 17.65
C ALA A 456 14.77 19.80 17.43
N ALA A 457 15.80 20.45 16.85
CA ALA A 457 15.86 21.88 16.61
C ALA A 457 16.09 22.26 15.13
N HIS A 458 15.85 21.33 14.18
CA HIS A 458 16.10 21.63 12.76
C HIS A 458 15.07 22.60 12.18
N SER A 459 15.53 23.67 11.52
CA SER A 459 14.66 24.67 10.91
C SER A 459 14.94 24.81 9.41
N LEU A 460 14.09 25.57 8.71
CA LEU A 460 14.35 25.91 7.31
C LEU A 460 15.42 27.01 7.21
N PHE A 461 15.41 27.98 8.11
CA PHE A 461 16.40 29.06 8.20
C PHE A 461 16.51 29.56 9.65
N PRO A 462 17.54 30.36 10.00
CA PRO A 462 17.68 30.91 11.35
C PRO A 462 16.48 31.78 11.73
N GLY A 463 15.87 31.52 12.89
CA GLY A 463 14.71 32.27 13.39
C GLY A 463 13.35 31.80 12.84
N ASP A 464 13.33 30.81 11.95
CA ASP A 464 12.09 30.18 11.49
C ASP A 464 11.39 29.42 12.63
N SER A 465 10.05 29.43 12.62
CA SER A 465 9.25 28.59 13.50
C SER A 465 8.81 27.32 12.79
N ALA A 466 9.02 26.19 13.46
CA ALA A 466 8.65 24.88 12.97
C ALA A 466 7.13 24.63 12.94
N LEU A 467 6.33 25.41 13.68
CA LEU A 467 4.89 25.25 13.77
C LEU A 467 4.19 26.60 13.56
N ARG A 468 3.12 26.58 12.75
CA ARG A 468 2.18 27.69 12.60
C ARG A 468 0.74 27.19 12.53
N PHE A 469 -0.15 27.82 13.27
CA PHE A 469 -1.60 27.73 13.09
C PHE A 469 -2.11 29.11 12.67
N ILE A 470 -2.69 29.19 11.48
CA ILE A 470 -3.24 30.43 10.91
C ILE A 470 -4.75 30.35 11.04
N ASP A 471 -5.30 31.12 11.98
CA ASP A 471 -6.72 31.11 12.29
C ASP A 471 -7.51 32.01 11.33
N THR A 472 -8.50 31.42 10.66
CA THR A 472 -9.43 32.13 9.76
C THR A 472 -10.73 32.55 10.43
N ALA A 473 -10.88 32.31 11.74
CA ALA A 473 -12.07 32.70 12.49
C ALA A 473 -12.34 34.21 12.39
N GLY A 474 -13.60 34.55 12.10
CA GLY A 474 -14.05 35.93 11.97
C GLY A 474 -13.65 36.63 10.66
N CYS A 475 -12.96 35.95 9.72
CA CYS A 475 -12.62 36.52 8.41
C CYS A 475 -13.73 36.40 7.36
N GLY A 476 -14.84 35.69 7.67
CA GLY A 476 -15.91 35.40 6.72
C GLY A 476 -15.52 34.39 5.64
N PHE A 477 -14.55 33.52 5.93
CA PHE A 477 -14.09 32.47 5.02
C PHE A 477 -15.02 31.27 5.13
N ASP A 478 -16.25 31.44 4.64
CA ASP A 478 -17.29 30.42 4.76
C ASP A 478 -17.04 29.25 3.80
N GLU A 479 -17.27 28.04 4.29
CA GLU A 479 -17.18 26.86 3.43
C GLU A 479 -18.31 26.81 2.40
N LYS A 480 -18.02 26.22 1.23
CA LYS A 480 -18.97 26.00 0.15
C LYS A 480 -19.18 24.50 -0.04
N LEU A 481 -20.44 24.10 -0.12
CA LEU A 481 -20.83 22.71 -0.38
C LEU A 481 -20.93 22.49 -1.90
N GLU A 482 -20.07 21.62 -2.43
CA GLU A 482 -20.10 21.17 -3.83
C GLU A 482 -20.41 19.68 -3.89
N GLY A 483 -21.69 19.37 -4.10
CA GLY A 483 -22.18 17.98 -4.10
C GLY A 483 -22.09 17.35 -2.71
N THR A 484 -21.21 16.35 -2.55
CA THR A 484 -20.97 15.64 -1.28
C THR A 484 -19.66 16.02 -0.59
N SER A 485 -18.97 17.05 -1.08
CA SER A 485 -17.70 17.53 -0.53
C SER A 485 -17.75 19.02 -0.22
N SER A 486 -16.77 19.49 0.53
CA SER A 486 -16.65 20.89 0.97
C SER A 486 -15.40 21.53 0.37
N THR A 487 -15.50 22.81 0.06
CA THR A 487 -14.40 23.67 -0.38
C THR A 487 -14.39 24.96 0.45
N ASN A 488 -13.23 25.59 0.51
CA ASN A 488 -13.06 26.92 1.09
C ASN A 488 -12.04 27.68 0.23
N PRO A 489 -12.51 28.35 -0.84
CA PRO A 489 -11.64 29.09 -1.78
C PRO A 489 -10.83 30.21 -1.12
N GLU A 490 -11.39 30.86 -0.12
CA GLU A 490 -10.79 31.95 0.63
C GLU A 490 -9.63 31.42 1.50
N GLU A 491 -9.83 30.30 2.21
CA GLU A 491 -8.76 29.59 2.93
C GLU A 491 -7.64 29.13 1.98
N ALA A 492 -8.00 28.60 0.79
CA ALA A 492 -7.03 28.20 -0.22
C ALA A 492 -6.18 29.39 -0.70
N THR A 493 -6.82 30.55 -0.93
CA THR A 493 -6.15 31.77 -1.35
C THR A 493 -5.16 32.25 -0.29
N LEU A 494 -5.57 32.25 0.97
CA LEU A 494 -4.69 32.59 2.10
C LEU A 494 -3.50 31.63 2.20
N LEU A 495 -3.74 30.32 2.06
CA LEU A 495 -2.68 29.31 2.06
C LEU A 495 -1.67 29.56 0.94
N MET A 496 -2.13 29.86 -0.28
CA MET A 496 -1.24 30.19 -1.41
C MET A 496 -0.45 31.48 -1.15
N LYS A 497 -1.08 32.52 -0.59
CA LYS A 497 -0.40 33.77 -0.22
C LYS A 497 0.73 33.52 0.78
N HIS A 498 0.44 32.78 1.84
CA HIS A 498 1.44 32.41 2.86
C HIS A 498 2.56 31.54 2.26
N LEU A 499 2.21 30.57 1.40
CA LEU A 499 3.21 29.72 0.73
C LEU A 499 4.14 30.54 -0.16
N THR A 500 3.61 31.47 -0.96
CA THR A 500 4.41 32.37 -1.81
C THR A 500 5.38 33.21 -0.99
N GLN A 501 4.92 33.79 0.13
CA GLN A 501 5.80 34.52 1.03
C GLN A 501 6.89 33.61 1.62
N LEU A 502 6.54 32.42 2.11
CA LEU A 502 7.53 31.48 2.63
C LEU A 502 8.56 31.11 1.56
N VAL A 503 8.15 30.91 0.31
CA VAL A 503 9.08 30.64 -0.79
C VAL A 503 10.02 31.81 -1.03
N ALA A 504 9.52 33.05 -0.97
CA ALA A 504 10.36 34.25 -1.06
C ALA A 504 11.37 34.33 0.09
N GLU A 505 10.96 34.04 1.32
CA GLU A 505 11.84 33.98 2.51
C GLU A 505 12.90 32.87 2.42
N LEU A 506 12.58 31.77 1.73
CA LEU A 506 13.51 30.65 1.53
C LEU A 506 14.50 30.88 0.38
N SER A 507 14.15 31.72 -0.59
CA SER A 507 14.97 31.98 -1.78
C SER A 507 16.42 32.41 -1.51
N PRO A 508 16.77 33.14 -0.41
CA PRO A 508 18.16 33.46 -0.10
C PRO A 508 18.97 32.26 0.42
N PHE A 509 18.29 31.22 0.92
CA PHE A 509 18.93 30.06 1.57
C PHE A 509 18.98 28.82 0.67
N TYR A 510 18.10 28.74 -0.33
CA TYR A 510 17.93 27.57 -1.18
C TYR A 510 17.84 27.95 -2.66
N SER A 511 18.53 27.19 -3.51
CA SER A 511 18.31 27.22 -4.95
C SER A 511 17.09 26.37 -5.33
N PRO A 512 16.48 26.59 -6.50
CA PRO A 512 15.38 25.73 -6.97
C PRO A 512 15.72 24.23 -7.01
N GLN A 513 16.99 23.88 -7.28
CA GLN A 513 17.42 22.48 -7.35
C GLN A 513 17.59 21.83 -5.97
N ASN A 514 17.83 22.58 -4.90
CA ASN A 514 17.97 22.04 -3.53
C ASN A 514 16.82 22.47 -2.60
N PHE A 515 15.75 23.02 -3.19
CA PHE A 515 14.63 23.58 -2.46
C PHE A 515 13.93 22.53 -1.57
N PRO A 516 13.54 22.89 -0.33
CA PRO A 516 12.82 22.00 0.57
C PRO A 516 11.58 21.41 -0.10
N SER A 517 11.32 20.14 0.15
CA SER A 517 10.15 19.45 -0.38
C SER A 517 8.88 19.92 0.36
N ILE A 518 7.80 20.19 -0.38
CA ILE A 518 6.54 20.73 0.15
C ILE A 518 5.39 19.75 -0.13
N ALA A 519 4.50 19.60 0.85
CA ALA A 519 3.17 19.06 0.61
C ALA A 519 2.08 20.03 1.06
N ILE A 520 1.00 20.07 0.29
CA ILE A 520 -0.26 20.70 0.67
C ILE A 520 -1.29 19.58 0.80
N ILE A 521 -1.87 19.47 1.98
CA ILE A 521 -2.78 18.39 2.35
C ILE A 521 -4.14 18.98 2.71
N SER A 522 -5.20 18.33 2.26
CA SER A 522 -6.57 18.61 2.72
C SER A 522 -7.33 17.29 2.88
N PRO A 523 -8.26 17.19 3.86
CA PRO A 523 -9.14 16.04 3.96
C PRO A 523 -10.17 15.95 2.81
N TYR A 524 -10.42 17.05 2.10
CA TYR A 524 -11.50 17.15 1.11
C TYR A 524 -10.95 17.20 -0.31
N LYS A 525 -11.38 16.25 -1.17
CA LYS A 525 -10.88 16.15 -2.55
C LYS A 525 -11.19 17.38 -3.39
N GLN A 526 -12.35 18.01 -3.21
CA GLN A 526 -12.69 19.21 -3.96
C GLN A 526 -11.83 20.41 -3.55
N GLN A 527 -11.46 20.52 -2.27
CA GLN A 527 -10.51 21.53 -1.83
C GLN A 527 -9.14 21.37 -2.52
N LEU A 528 -8.70 20.13 -2.75
CA LEU A 528 -7.47 19.89 -3.51
C LEU A 528 -7.59 20.33 -4.97
N ALA A 529 -8.77 20.27 -5.59
CA ALA A 529 -8.96 20.76 -6.95
C ALA A 529 -8.74 22.28 -7.00
N VAL A 530 -9.34 23.02 -6.05
CA VAL A 530 -9.14 24.47 -5.89
C VAL A 530 -7.67 24.81 -5.64
N LEU A 531 -7.01 24.09 -4.72
CA LEU A 531 -5.60 24.32 -4.39
C LEU A 531 -4.67 24.03 -5.59
N ASN A 532 -4.95 22.98 -6.37
CA ASN A 532 -4.19 22.69 -7.58
C ASN A 532 -4.39 23.74 -8.67
N GLU A 533 -5.63 24.20 -8.87
CA GLU A 533 -5.94 25.27 -9.82
C GLU A 533 -5.19 26.55 -9.46
N GLN A 534 -5.25 26.97 -8.19
CA GLN A 534 -4.53 28.17 -7.74
C GLN A 534 -3.01 28.01 -7.86
N LEU A 535 -2.47 26.84 -7.50
CA LEU A 535 -1.04 26.54 -7.65
C LEU A 535 -0.58 26.63 -9.11
N ALA A 536 -1.41 26.14 -10.06
CA ALA A 536 -1.11 26.21 -11.48
C ALA A 536 -1.05 27.64 -12.03
N HIS A 537 -1.77 28.58 -11.39
CA HIS A 537 -1.81 30.00 -11.78
C HIS A 537 -0.92 30.92 -10.92
N ALA A 538 -0.13 30.37 -9.98
CA ALA A 538 0.76 31.14 -9.13
C ALA A 538 2.15 31.30 -9.77
N PRO A 539 2.51 32.47 -10.36
CA PRO A 539 3.75 32.66 -11.12
C PRO A 539 5.01 32.45 -10.25
N ASP A 540 4.98 32.91 -9.01
CA ASP A 540 6.12 32.81 -8.08
C ASP A 540 6.41 31.38 -7.63
N LEU A 541 5.43 30.48 -7.74
CA LEU A 541 5.56 29.07 -7.37
C LEU A 541 5.92 28.18 -8.56
N GLN A 542 5.79 28.67 -9.80
CA GLN A 542 6.11 27.91 -11.02
C GLN A 542 7.50 27.25 -11.00
N PRO A 543 8.58 27.94 -10.56
CA PRO A 543 9.92 27.34 -10.53
C PRO A 543 10.04 26.13 -9.58
N TYR A 544 9.10 25.97 -8.64
CA TYR A 544 9.15 24.98 -7.57
C TYR A 544 8.06 23.90 -7.68
N LEU A 545 7.25 23.89 -8.74
CA LEU A 545 6.14 22.93 -8.89
C LEU A 545 6.57 21.48 -8.73
N ALA A 546 7.75 21.10 -9.22
CA ALA A 546 8.28 19.74 -9.07
C ALA A 546 8.58 19.34 -7.60
N ARG A 547 8.65 20.31 -6.69
CA ARG A 547 8.87 20.12 -5.25
C ARG A 547 7.59 20.20 -4.42
N ILE A 548 6.47 20.61 -5.01
CA ILE A 548 5.18 20.80 -4.33
C ILE A 548 4.23 19.66 -4.73
N ALA A 549 3.70 18.95 -3.73
CA ALA A 549 2.71 17.90 -3.94
C ALA A 549 1.39 18.25 -3.24
N VAL A 550 0.27 18.26 -3.98
CA VAL A 550 -1.07 18.51 -3.44
C VAL A 550 -1.85 17.19 -3.38
N ASN A 551 -2.21 16.73 -2.19
CA ASN A 551 -2.72 15.36 -1.98
C ASN A 551 -3.69 15.24 -0.79
N THR A 552 -4.46 14.15 -0.74
CA THR A 552 -5.25 13.84 0.47
C THR A 552 -4.34 13.24 1.55
N ILE A 553 -4.85 13.19 2.79
CA ILE A 553 -4.14 12.56 3.91
C ILE A 553 -3.78 11.09 3.58
N ASP A 554 -4.75 10.34 3.08
CA ASP A 554 -4.63 8.91 2.77
C ASP A 554 -3.59 8.63 1.65
N SER A 555 -3.51 9.47 0.61
CA SER A 555 -2.51 9.29 -0.46
C SER A 555 -1.10 9.69 -0.03
N PHE A 556 -0.97 10.48 1.04
CA PHE A 556 0.31 10.92 1.59
C PHE A 556 0.93 9.95 2.60
N GLN A 557 0.26 8.82 2.87
CA GLN A 557 0.71 7.85 3.86
C GLN A 557 2.09 7.27 3.50
N GLY A 558 2.95 7.14 4.52
CA GLY A 558 4.33 6.64 4.35
C GLY A 558 5.29 7.64 3.68
N GLN A 559 4.82 8.79 3.22
CA GLN A 559 5.66 9.88 2.72
C GLN A 559 6.00 10.86 3.85
N GLU A 560 6.98 11.71 3.60
CA GLU A 560 7.36 12.84 4.45
C GLU A 560 7.84 14.00 3.56
N ARG A 561 7.74 15.22 4.08
CA ARG A 561 8.20 16.45 3.41
C ARG A 561 8.87 17.37 4.40
N ASP A 562 9.75 18.22 3.91
CA ASP A 562 10.40 19.24 4.74
C ASP A 562 9.36 20.22 5.29
N ILE A 563 8.37 20.57 4.44
CA ILE A 563 7.30 21.52 4.75
C ILE A 563 5.96 20.86 4.44
N VAL A 564 5.01 20.95 5.38
CA VAL A 564 3.62 20.51 5.17
C VAL A 564 2.66 21.64 5.50
N TYR A 565 1.78 21.94 4.55
CA TYR A 565 0.61 22.78 4.73
C TYR A 565 -0.63 21.90 4.85
N ILE A 566 -1.52 22.25 5.76
CA ILE A 566 -2.81 21.56 5.94
C ILE A 566 -3.93 22.59 5.84
N SER A 567 -4.81 22.40 4.87
CA SER A 567 -6.06 23.15 4.71
C SER A 567 -7.18 22.37 5.39
N MET A 568 -7.76 22.93 6.45
CA MET A 568 -8.80 22.31 7.26
C MET A 568 -10.19 22.42 6.61
N THR A 569 -10.42 23.43 5.76
CA THR A 569 -11.61 23.64 4.93
C THR A 569 -12.90 23.97 5.69
N ARG A 570 -13.17 23.31 6.82
CA ARG A 570 -14.41 23.47 7.58
C ARG A 570 -14.45 24.82 8.28
N SER A 571 -15.51 25.57 8.00
CA SER A 571 -15.80 26.90 8.54
C SER A 571 -17.30 27.15 8.43
N ASN A 572 -18.04 26.98 9.53
CA ASN A 572 -19.50 27.10 9.58
C ASN A 572 -20.01 27.46 10.99
N ALA A 573 -21.20 28.04 11.05
CA ALA A 573 -21.81 28.50 12.30
C ALA A 573 -22.23 27.36 13.25
N ASP A 574 -22.44 26.15 12.72
CA ASP A 574 -22.94 24.98 13.47
C ASP A 574 -21.81 24.21 14.19
N GLY A 575 -20.55 24.57 13.96
CA GLY A 575 -19.39 23.87 14.53
C GLY A 575 -19.18 22.46 13.97
N GLU A 576 -19.74 22.17 12.80
CA GLU A 576 -19.69 20.85 12.19
C GLU A 576 -18.33 20.62 11.50
N ILE A 577 -17.57 19.65 12.00
CA ILE A 577 -16.23 19.31 11.48
C ILE A 577 -16.21 18.10 10.54
N GLY A 578 -17.28 17.30 10.51
CA GLY A 578 -17.44 16.16 9.61
C GLY A 578 -16.25 15.18 9.63
N PHE A 579 -15.58 15.03 8.48
CA PHE A 579 -14.48 14.08 8.28
C PHE A 579 -13.25 14.32 9.20
N LEU A 580 -13.11 15.54 9.71
CA LEU A 580 -12.06 15.92 10.68
C LEU A 580 -12.27 15.29 12.06
N ALA A 581 -13.43 14.69 12.36
CA ALA A 581 -13.64 13.97 13.61
C ALA A 581 -12.71 12.75 13.77
N ASP A 582 -12.15 12.22 12.68
CA ASP A 582 -11.13 11.17 12.74
C ASP A 582 -9.75 11.76 13.06
N ILE A 583 -9.45 11.85 14.37
CA ILE A 583 -8.20 12.40 14.88
C ILE A 583 -6.95 11.58 14.46
N ARG A 584 -7.10 10.30 14.07
CA ARG A 584 -5.97 9.48 13.60
C ARG A 584 -5.48 9.95 12.23
N ARG A 585 -6.40 10.41 11.37
CA ARG A 585 -6.02 11.09 10.10
C ARG A 585 -5.23 12.36 10.36
N MET A 586 -5.66 13.14 11.34
CA MET A 586 -4.94 14.35 11.72
C MET A 586 -3.55 14.04 12.27
N ASN A 587 -3.43 13.01 13.12
CA ASN A 587 -2.14 12.49 13.58
C ASN A 587 -1.22 12.17 12.40
N VAL A 588 -1.73 11.45 11.39
CA VAL A 588 -0.95 11.16 10.18
C VAL A 588 -0.53 12.44 9.48
N ALA A 589 -1.45 13.36 9.19
CA ALA A 589 -1.17 14.57 8.43
C ALA A 589 -0.12 15.47 9.11
N MET A 590 -0.25 15.72 10.43
CA MET A 590 0.74 16.51 11.19
C MET A 590 2.13 15.87 11.18
N THR A 591 2.19 14.54 11.31
CA THR A 591 3.45 13.79 11.44
C THR A 591 4.16 13.51 10.10
N ARG A 592 3.70 14.13 9.01
CA ARG A 592 4.38 14.12 7.70
C ARG A 592 5.43 15.22 7.58
N ALA A 593 5.32 16.27 8.38
CA ALA A 593 6.24 17.41 8.36
C ALA A 593 7.56 17.07 9.03
N ARG A 594 8.68 17.40 8.39
CA ARG A 594 10.01 17.28 9.01
C ARG A 594 10.35 18.56 9.76
N LYS A 595 10.46 19.68 9.04
CA LYS A 595 10.97 20.96 9.56
C LYS A 595 9.88 21.96 9.88
N LYS A 596 8.85 22.06 9.03
CA LYS A 596 7.78 23.05 9.19
C LYS A 596 6.39 22.48 8.94
N LEU A 597 5.48 22.72 9.86
CA LEU A 597 4.05 22.42 9.76
C LEU A 597 3.25 23.72 9.83
N VAL A 598 2.44 23.97 8.83
CA VAL A 598 1.49 25.09 8.79
C VAL A 598 0.08 24.53 8.65
N ILE A 599 -0.81 24.91 9.56
CA ILE A 599 -2.23 24.53 9.50
C ILE A 599 -3.04 25.81 9.33
N VAL A 600 -3.95 25.82 8.36
CA VAL A 600 -4.87 26.93 8.09
C VAL A 600 -6.28 26.42 8.32
N GLY A 601 -7.06 27.12 9.14
CA GLY A 601 -8.43 26.73 9.42
C GLY A 601 -9.13 27.65 10.41
N ASP A 602 -10.44 27.47 10.53
CA ASP A 602 -11.29 28.29 11.41
C ASP A 602 -11.35 27.70 12.83
N SER A 603 -10.73 28.40 13.79
CA SER A 603 -10.74 28.00 15.19
C SER A 603 -12.14 27.92 15.79
N ALA A 604 -13.07 28.77 15.37
CA ALA A 604 -14.43 28.80 15.92
C ALA A 604 -15.20 27.51 15.56
N THR A 605 -15.02 27.02 14.33
CA THR A 605 -15.59 25.74 13.89
C THR A 605 -14.84 24.54 14.45
N LEU A 606 -13.50 24.56 14.40
CA LEU A 606 -12.66 23.41 14.77
C LEU A 606 -12.67 23.12 16.27
N ALA A 607 -12.72 24.14 17.12
CA ALA A 607 -12.67 24.00 18.58
C ALA A 607 -13.88 23.26 19.18
N SER A 608 -14.91 22.93 18.37
CA SER A 608 -16.02 22.06 18.78
C SER A 608 -15.57 20.67 19.22
N LEU A 609 -14.41 20.20 18.73
CA LEU A 609 -13.77 18.96 19.18
C LEU A 609 -12.57 19.28 20.08
N PRO A 610 -12.48 18.69 21.30
CA PRO A 610 -11.39 18.97 22.24
C PRO A 610 -10.00 18.80 21.65
N PHE A 611 -9.83 17.81 20.76
CA PHE A 611 -8.58 17.58 20.05
C PHE A 611 -8.07 18.81 19.26
N TYR A 612 -8.94 19.62 18.66
CA TYR A 612 -8.50 20.80 17.92
C TYR A 612 -8.33 22.00 18.85
N ALA A 613 -9.22 22.17 19.84
CA ALA A 613 -9.08 23.20 20.86
C ALA A 613 -7.73 23.09 21.59
N ASP A 614 -7.35 21.88 22.00
CA ASP A 614 -6.08 21.60 22.66
C ASP A 614 -4.87 21.85 21.75
N PHE A 615 -4.99 21.60 20.44
CA PHE A 615 -3.94 21.88 19.47
C PHE A 615 -3.74 23.39 19.25
N ILE A 616 -4.83 24.15 19.20
CA ILE A 616 -4.79 25.61 19.09
C ILE A 616 -4.12 26.20 20.33
N ALA A 617 -4.55 25.77 21.53
CA ALA A 617 -3.91 26.18 22.79
C ALA A 617 -2.43 25.77 22.88
N TYR A 618 -2.07 24.60 22.34
CA TYR A 618 -0.67 24.17 22.22
C TYR A 618 0.13 25.11 21.29
N SER A 619 -0.47 25.54 20.18
CA SER A 619 0.15 26.47 19.23
C SER A 619 0.32 27.86 19.84
N GLU A 620 -0.65 28.37 20.60
CA GLU A 620 -0.53 29.62 21.35
C GLU A 620 0.62 29.59 22.35
N LYS A 621 0.76 28.50 23.13
CA LYS A 621 1.86 28.32 24.09
C LYS A 621 3.26 28.33 23.46
N LEU A 622 3.35 28.05 22.16
CA LEU A 622 4.60 28.04 21.40
C LEU A 622 4.82 29.33 20.59
N ASP A 623 3.99 30.36 20.78
CA ASP A 623 3.98 31.57 19.94
C ASP A 623 3.87 31.20 18.44
N ALA A 624 3.07 30.17 18.15
CA ALA A 624 2.84 29.59 16.84
C ALA A 624 1.48 29.94 16.23
N TYR A 625 0.60 30.57 17.00
CA TYR A 625 -0.71 31.02 16.55
C TYR A 625 -0.61 32.38 15.83
N GLN A 626 -1.32 32.54 14.72
CA GLN A 626 -1.46 33.81 14.00
C GLN A 626 -2.90 33.99 13.52
N SER A 627 -3.36 35.23 13.46
CA SER A 627 -4.66 35.54 12.87
C SER A 627 -4.54 35.77 11.37
N ALA A 628 -5.48 35.25 10.58
CA ALA A 628 -5.55 35.53 9.15
C ALA A 628 -5.72 37.03 8.83
N TRP A 629 -6.20 37.85 9.78
CA TRP A 629 -6.22 39.32 9.66
C TRP A 629 -4.84 39.94 9.45
N GLU A 630 -3.76 39.29 9.90
CA GLU A 630 -2.38 39.73 9.62
C GLU A 630 -2.01 39.58 8.13
N TRP A 631 -2.82 38.84 7.36
CA TRP A 631 -2.57 38.45 5.99
C TRP A 631 -3.64 38.95 5.02
N LEU A 632 -4.67 39.64 5.49
CA LEU A 632 -5.77 40.17 4.68
C LEU A 632 -5.46 41.54 4.08
#